data_AF-A0AAD9HJY5-F1
#
_entry.id   AF-A0AAD9HJY5-F1
#
_cell.length_a   1.000
_cell.length_b   1.000
_cell.length_c   1.000
_cell.angle_alpha   90.00
_cell.angle_beta   90.00
_cell.angle_gamma   90.00
#
_symmetry.space_group_name_H-M   'P 1'
#
loop_
_entity.id
_entity.type
_entity.pdbx_description
1 polymer ?
#
loop_
_entity_poly.entity_id
_entity_poly.type
_entity_poly.pdbx_seq_one_letter_code
_entity_poly.pdbx_strand_id
1 'polypeptide(L)' 'MERRQRRAYFTVVFVPRAWIRTKFRICGAMNLDFPGHADEDGTSERVEWRRRVQRKLEGEGFRDVSSAHMERLYMLST' A
#
# COMPACT_ATOMS: atom_id res chain seq x y z
N MET A 1 26.25 0.04 -33.42
CA MET A 1 25.19 -0.54 -32.56
C MET A 1 25.44 -0.09 -31.13
N GLU A 2 24.96 1.10 -30.77
CA GLU A 2 25.25 1.74 -29.48
C GLU A 2 24.19 1.33 -28.45
N ARG A 3 24.59 0.59 -27.40
CA ARG A 3 23.67 0.16 -26.34
C ARG A 3 23.38 1.36 -25.44
N ARG A 4 22.22 1.98 -25.65
CA ARG A 4 21.70 3.09 -24.83
C ARG A 4 21.39 2.56 -23.42
N GLN A 5 22.36 2.63 -22.53
CA GLN A 5 22.26 2.17 -21.15
C GLN A 5 21.30 3.11 -20.41
N ARG A 6 20.07 2.65 -20.17
CA ARG A 6 19.08 3.40 -19.39
C ARG A 6 19.58 3.47 -17.95
N ARG A 7 20.06 4.64 -17.51
CA ARG A 7 20.33 4.92 -16.10
C ARG A 7 19.01 4.82 -15.33
N ALA A 8 18.89 3.81 -14.47
CA ALA A 8 17.88 3.81 -13.44
C ALA A 8 18.34 4.78 -12.33
N TYR A 9 17.53 5.81 -12.06
CA TYR A 9 17.73 6.67 -10.89
C TYR A 9 16.97 6.05 -9.73
N PHE A 10 17.68 5.65 -8.66
CA PHE A 10 17.04 5.23 -7.41
C PHE A 10 16.73 6.46 -6.58
N THR A 11 15.47 6.88 -6.59
CA THR A 11 14.98 7.91 -5.66
C THR A 11 14.76 7.27 -4.29
N VAL A 12 15.50 7.71 -3.28
CA VAL A 12 15.24 7.33 -1.89
C VAL A 12 14.11 8.22 -1.38
N VAL A 13 12.96 7.62 -1.06
CA VAL A 13 11.79 8.36 -0.59
C VAL A 13 11.53 8.02 0.88
N PHE A 14 11.34 9.04 1.71
CA PHE A 14 10.94 8.85 3.10
C PHE A 14 9.43 8.61 3.18
N VAL A 15 9.04 7.52 3.84
CA VAL A 15 7.64 7.23 4.16
C VAL A 15 7.52 7.18 5.68
N PRO A 16 6.75 8.08 6.32
CA PRO A 16 6.58 8.04 7.77
C PRO A 16 6.00 6.71 8.21
N ARG A 17 6.40 6.21 9.37
CA ARG A 17 5.98 4.88 9.87
C ARG A 17 4.46 4.70 9.89
N ALA A 18 3.72 5.74 10.28
CA ALA A 18 2.25 5.72 10.29
C ALA A 18 1.62 5.54 8.89
N TRP A 19 2.32 5.95 7.83
CA TRP A 19 1.84 5.79 6.46
C TRP A 19 1.92 4.36 5.93
N ILE A 20 2.73 3.49 6.54
CA ILE A 20 2.90 2.11 6.09
C ILE A 20 1.58 1.34 6.25
N ARG A 21 0.98 1.31 7.45
CA ARG A 21 -0.31 0.66 7.70
C ARG A 21 -1.45 1.36 6.94
N THR A 22 -1.47 2.69 6.94
CA THR A 22 -2.50 3.47 6.27
C THR A 22 -2.54 3.22 4.76
N LYS A 23 -1.38 3.08 4.09
CA LYS A 23 -1.30 2.70 2.67
C LYS A 23 -2.02 1.38 2.38
N PHE A 24 -1.80 0.35 3.20
CA PHE A 24 -2.50 -0.94 3.03
C PHE A 24 -4.02 -0.83 3.18
N ARG A 25 -4.50 0.17 3.93
CA ARG A 25 -5.93 0.38 4.17
C ARG A 25 -6.63 1.18 3.08
N ILE A 26 -6.01 2.26 2.58
CA ILE A 26 -6.67 3.18 1.64
C ILE A 26 -6.34 2.92 0.17
N CYS A 27 -5.22 2.25 -0.13
CA CYS A 27 -4.74 2.10 -1.50
C CYS A 27 -5.17 0.77 -2.11
N GLY A 28 -6.29 0.75 -2.84
CA GLY A 28 -6.74 -0.42 -3.61
C GLY A 28 -5.73 -0.83 -4.69
N ALA A 29 -5.10 0.15 -5.34
CA ALA A 29 -4.14 -0.01 -6.44
C ALA A 29 -2.79 -0.65 -6.06
N MET A 30 -2.60 -1.06 -4.81
CA MET A 30 -1.40 -1.79 -4.39
C MET A 30 -1.48 -3.23 -4.92
N ASN A 31 -1.23 -3.39 -6.22
CA ASN A 31 -1.02 -4.67 -6.91
C ASN A 31 0.36 -5.20 -6.53
N LEU A 32 0.47 -5.69 -5.30
CA LEU A 32 1.59 -6.56 -4.95
C LEU A 32 1.30 -7.90 -5.59
N ASP A 33 2.27 -8.40 -6.36
CA ASP A 33 2.20 -9.72 -6.96
C ASP A 33 1.98 -10.74 -5.84
N PHE A 34 0.75 -11.22 -5.75
CA PHE A 34 0.36 -12.14 -4.69
C PHE A 34 0.71 -13.56 -5.16
N PRO A 35 1.55 -14.31 -4.43
CA PRO A 35 1.99 -15.64 -4.86
C PRO A 35 0.91 -16.74 -4.70
N GLY A 36 -0.38 -16.39 -4.74
CA GLY A 36 -1.51 -17.30 -4.61
C GLY A 36 -2.24 -17.49 -5.94
N HIS A 37 -2.88 -18.65 -6.13
CA HIS A 37 -3.81 -18.83 -7.23
C HIS A 37 -5.02 -17.93 -6.98
N ALA A 38 -5.07 -16.80 -7.68
CA ALA A 38 -6.31 -16.08 -7.83
C ALA A 38 -7.31 -17.04 -8.48
N ASP A 39 -8.29 -17.50 -7.72
CA ASP A 39 -9.53 -18.04 -8.28
C ASP A 39 -10.13 -16.99 -9.26
N GLU A 40 -11.06 -17.35 -10.14
CA GLU A 40 -11.60 -16.44 -11.18
C GLU A 40 -12.04 -15.05 -10.65
N ASP A 41 -12.36 -14.94 -9.36
CA ASP A 41 -12.67 -13.67 -8.69
C ASP A 41 -11.49 -12.95 -8.03
N GLY A 42 -10.33 -13.60 -7.79
CA GLY A 42 -9.02 -13.04 -7.37
C GLY A 42 -9.00 -12.12 -6.13
N THR A 43 -10.16 -11.92 -5.51
CA THR A 43 -10.42 -10.83 -4.57
C THR A 43 -10.38 -11.34 -3.14
N SER A 44 -10.80 -12.57 -2.88
CA SER A 44 -10.89 -13.13 -1.53
C SER A 44 -9.52 -13.29 -0.87
N GLU A 45 -8.59 -14.04 -1.47
CA GLU A 45 -7.27 -14.30 -0.88
C GLU A 45 -6.46 -13.01 -0.67
N ARG A 46 -6.55 -12.08 -1.64
CA ARG A 46 -5.86 -10.79 -1.58
C ARG A 46 -6.41 -9.91 -0.46
N VAL A 47 -7.72 -9.89 -0.27
CA VAL A 47 -8.38 -9.18 0.83
C VAL A 47 -7.99 -9.79 2.17
N GLU A 48 -8.00 -11.12 2.29
CA GLU A 48 -7.59 -11.81 3.52
C GLU A 48 -6.13 -11.58 3.87
N TRP A 49 -5.23 -11.64 2.89
CA TRP A 49 -3.83 -11.33 3.09
C TRP A 49 -3.63 -9.88 3.53
N ARG A 50 -4.28 -8.93 2.86
CA ARG A 50 -4.22 -7.52 3.24
C ARG A 50 -4.70 -7.31 4.67
N ARG A 51 -5.77 -8.01 5.09
CA ARG A 51 -6.27 -8.01 6.46
C ARG A 51 -5.24 -8.60 7.44
N ARG A 52 -4.57 -9.70 7.09
CA ARG A 52 -3.48 -10.29 7.89
C ARG A 52 -2.32 -9.31 8.08
N VAL A 53 -1.88 -8.65 7.01
CA VAL A 53 -0.81 -7.65 7.06
C VAL A 53 -1.19 -6.47 7.95
N GLN A 54 -2.41 -5.94 7.80
CA GLN A 54 -2.88 -4.84 8.64
C GLN A 54 -2.86 -5.19 10.14
N ARG A 55 -3.30 -6.40 10.52
CA ARG A 55 -3.25 -6.87 11.92
C ARG A 55 -1.81 -7.02 12.44
N LYS A 56 -0.90 -7.52 11.61
CA LYS A 56 0.51 -7.64 12.02
C LYS A 56 1.14 -6.26 12.26
N LEU A 57 0.91 -5.32 11.35
CA LEU A 57 1.38 -3.94 11.49
C LEU A 57 0.78 -3.26 12.73
N GLU A 58 -0.48 -3.52 13.05
CA GLU A 58 -1.09 -3.07 14.30
C GLU A 58 -0.35 -3.60 15.54
N GLY A 59 -0.09 -4.91 15.59
CA GLY A 59 0.66 -5.53 16.69
C GLY A 59 2.08 -4.99 16.85
N GLU A 60 2.71 -4.57 15.76
CA GLU A 60 4.03 -3.92 15.78
C GLU A 60 3.98 -2.40 16.08
N GLY A 61 2.80 -1.85 16.42
CA GLY A 61 2.64 -0.44 16.81
C GLY A 61 2.59 0.54 15.64
N PHE A 62 2.36 0.08 14.42
CA PHE A 62 2.12 0.98 13.29
C PHE A 62 0.70 1.57 13.42
N ARG A 63 0.64 2.85 13.79
CA ARG A 63 -0.61 3.61 13.88
C ARG A 63 -1.26 3.72 12.50
N ASP A 64 -2.58 3.60 12.47
CA ASP A 64 -3.38 3.93 11.31
C ASP A 64 -3.88 5.37 11.40
N VAL A 65 -3.56 6.18 10.39
CA VAL A 65 -3.98 7.57 10.22
C VAL A 65 -4.97 7.74 9.05
N SER A 66 -5.55 6.65 8.53
CA SER A 66 -6.45 6.70 7.38
C SER A 66 -7.64 7.64 7.60
N SER A 67 -8.24 7.62 8.79
CA SER A 67 -9.43 8.43 9.08
C SER A 67 -9.13 9.92 9.01
N ALA A 68 -8.08 10.37 9.71
CA ALA A 68 -7.63 11.76 9.67
C ALA A 68 -7.18 12.19 8.25
N HIS A 69 -6.58 11.27 7.49
CA HIS A 69 -6.22 11.53 6.09
C HIS A 69 -7.45 11.75 5.21
N MET A 70 -8.46 10.89 5.31
CA MET A 70 -9.70 11.01 4.53
C MET A 70 -10.49 12.26 4.92
N GLU A 71 -10.60 12.56 6.22
CA GLU A 71 -11.23 13.78 6.72
C GLU A 71 -10.58 15.04 6.12
N ARG A 72 -9.25 15.10 6.13
CA ARG A 72 -8.52 16.19 5.47
C ARG A 72 -8.81 16.29 3.98
N LEU A 73 -8.89 15.16 3.27
CA LEU A 73 -9.20 15.17 1.84
C LEU A 73 -10.62 15.68 1.57
N TYR A 74 -11.61 15.28 2.40
CA TYR A 74 -12.98 15.78 2.28
C TYR A 74 -13.06 17.28 2.54
N MET A 75 -12.39 17.79 3.58
CA MET A 75 -12.38 19.23 3.89
C MET A 75 -11.69 20.08 2.81
N LEU A 76 -10.70 19.54 2.11
CA LEU A 76 -10.02 20.25 1.01
C LEU A 76 -10.80 20.19 -0.33
N SER A 77 -11.88 19.41 -0.39
CA SER A 77 -12.73 19.26 -1.58
C SER A 77 -14.00 20.10 -1.55
N THR A 78 -14.19 20.90 -0.49
CA THR A 78 -15.33 21.82 -0.27
C THR A 78 -14.86 23.26 -0.42
#